data_AF-A0A285JXE1-F1
#
_entry.id   AF-A0A285JXE1-F1
#
_cell.length_a   1.000
_cell.length_b   1.000
_cell.length_c   1.000
_cell.angle_alpha   90.00
_cell.angle_beta   90.00
_cell.angle_gamma   90.00
#
_symmetry.space_group_name_H-M   'P 1'
#
loop_
_entity.id
_entity.type
_entity.pdbx_description
1 polymer ?
#
loop_
_entity_poly.entity_id
_entity_poly.type
_entity_poly.pdbx_seq_one_letter_code
_entity_poly.pdbx_strand_id
1 'polypeptide(L)' 'MLSECTLVKEVGTEQHIEHAPEPQPPEPVARTMQLYVHSELVSEWNI' A
#
# COMPACT_ATOMS: atom_id res chain seq x y z
N MET A 1 1.79 -2.40 17.29
CA MET A 1 2.94 -1.53 17.03
C MET A 1 2.38 -0.16 16.69
N LEU A 2 3.00 0.93 17.15
CA LEU A 2 2.65 2.30 16.76
C LEU A 2 3.84 2.83 15.98
N SER A 3 3.63 3.31 14.75
CA SER A 3 4.68 3.88 13.92
C SER A 3 4.48 5.38 13.72
N GLU A 4 5.53 6.18 13.92
CA GLU A 4 5.49 7.61 13.60
C GLU A 4 5.51 7.81 12.07
N CYS A 5 4.68 8.74 11.57
CA CYS A 5 4.61 9.11 10.16
C CYS A 5 4.91 10.61 9.99
N THR A 6 5.92 10.95 9.20
CA THR A 6 6.30 12.33 8.88
C THR A 6 5.96 12.61 7.41
N LEU A 7 5.12 13.60 7.17
CA LEU A 7 4.81 14.09 5.82
C LEU A 7 5.76 15.24 5.48
N VAL A 8 6.46 15.11 4.36
CA VAL A 8 7.31 16.17 3.81
C VAL A 8 6.68 16.65 2.52
N LYS A 9 6.42 17.96 2.43
CA LYS A 9 5.87 18.62 1.26
C LYS A 9 6.80 19.75 0.84
N GLU A 10 6.96 19.95 -0.46
CA GLU A 10 7.70 21.10 -1.00
C GLU A 10 6.69 22.14 -1.50
N VAL A 11 6.83 23.38 -1.03
CA VAL A 11 5.99 24.51 -1.44
C VAL A 11 6.92 25.61 -1.95
N GLY A 12 7.00 25.75 -3.28
CA GLY A 12 7.94 26.66 -3.91
C GLY A 12 9.39 26.18 -3.74
N THR A 13 10.18 26.89 -2.93
CA THR A 13 11.57 26.52 -2.58
C THR A 13 11.73 26.10 -1.12
N GLU A 14 10.63 25.98 -0.36
CA GLU A 14 10.64 25.65 1.07
C GLU A 14 10.10 24.23 1.32
N GLN A 15 10.67 23.55 2.31
CA GLN A 15 10.23 22.23 2.76
C GLN A 15 9.38 22.37 4.03
N HIS A 16 8.16 21.85 3.97
CA HIS A 16 7.20 21.84 5.07
C HIS A 16 7.11 20.42 5.62
N ILE A 17 7.29 20.30 6.94
CA ILE A 17 7.27 19.02 7.65
C ILE A 17 6.07 19.00 8.60
N GLU A 18 5.23 17.97 8.49
CA GLU A 18 4.06 17.75 9.34
C GLU A 18 4.14 16.35 9.95
N HIS A 19 3.83 16.22 11.24
CA HIS A 19 3.68 14.92 11.89
C HIS A 19 2.24 14.47 11.72
N ALA A 20 2.04 13.32 11.10
CA ALA A 20 0.72 12.74 10.85
C ALA A 20 0.52 11.48 11.71
N PRO A 21 -0.71 11.20 12.16
CA PRO A 21 -1.03 9.90 12.72
C PRO A 21 -0.76 8.80 11.68
N GLU A 22 -0.52 7.59 12.16
CA GLU A 22 -0.39 6.42 11.30
C GLU A 22 -1.63 6.32 10.39
N PRO A 23 -1.44 6.19 9.06
CA PRO A 23 -2.57 6.03 8.16
C PRO A 23 -3.32 4.74 8.50
N GLN A 24 -4.65 4.77 8.40
CA GLN A 24 -5.43 3.56 8.61
C GLN A 24 -4.97 2.49 7.61
N PRO A 25 -4.81 1.24 8.05
CA PRO A 25 -4.50 0.15 7.13
C PRO A 25 -5.58 0.11 6.04
N PRO A 26 -5.21 -0.16 4.78
CA PRO A 26 -6.20 -0.27 3.72
C PRO A 26 -7.19 -1.38 4.06
N GLU A 27 -8.45 -1.20 3.64
CA GLU A 27 -9.44 -2.26 3.78
C GLU A 27 -8.94 -3.55 3.11
N PRO A 28 -9.20 -4.72 3.70
CA PRO A 28 -8.87 -5.99 3.06
C PRO A 28 -9.54 -6.07 1.69
N VAL A 29 -8.71 -6.05 0.64
CA VAL A 29 -9.19 -6.23 -0.72
C VAL A 29 -9.12 -7.72 -1.02
N ALA A 30 -10.28 -8.33 -1.28
CA ALA A 30 -10.31 -9.68 -1.81
C ALA A 30 -9.61 -9.67 -3.17
N ARG A 31 -8.44 -10.30 -3.25
CA ARG A 31 -7.67 -10.38 -4.49
C ARG A 31 -7.65 -11.80 -4.96
N THR A 32 -8.02 -11.99 -6.22
CA THR A 32 -7.83 -13.26 -6.89
C THR A 32 -6.36 -13.40 -7.25
N MET A 33 -5.70 -14.39 -6.67
CA MET A 33 -4.38 -14.82 -7.08
C MET A 33 -4.50 -15.95 -8.09
N GLN A 34 -3.71 -15.88 -9.15
CA GLN A 34 -3.72 -16.85 -10.24
C GLN A 34 -2.32 -17.43 -10.43
N LEU A 35 -2.24 -18.72 -10.69
CA LEU A 35 -1.01 -19.43 -11.03
C LEU A 35 -1.07 -19.91 -12.47
N TYR A 36 -0.04 -19.54 -13.23
CA TYR A 36 0.11 -19.92 -14.63
C TYR A 36 1.33 -20.82 -14.83
N VAL A 37 1.20 -21.85 -15.66
CA VAL A 37 2.29 -22.73 -16.10
C VAL A 37 2.21 -22.86 -17.62
N HIS A 38 3.31 -22.58 -18.33
CA HIS A 38 3.33 -22.54 -19.81
C HIS A 38 2.21 -21.67 -20.41
N SER A 39 1.91 -20.54 -19.76
CA SER A 39 0.82 -19.62 -20.14
C SER A 39 -0.61 -20.18 -19.98
N GLU A 40 -0.77 -21.37 -19.39
CA GLU A 40 -2.06 -21.95 -19.02
C GLU A 40 -2.38 -21.64 -17.55
N LEU A 41 -3.61 -21.19 -17.26
CA LEU A 41 -4.08 -20.99 -15.89
C LEU A 41 -4.30 -22.36 -15.25
N VAL A 42 -3.52 -22.68 -14.22
CA VAL A 42 -3.60 -23.98 -13.54
C VAL A 42 -4.23 -23.90 -12.15
N SER A 43 -4.30 -22.70 -11.56
CA SER A 43 -4.95 -22.54 -10.25
C SER A 43 -5.34 -21.09 -9.96
N GLU A 44 -6.40 -20.91 -9.19
CA GLU A 44 -6.94 -19.62 -8.78
C GLU A 44 -7.42 -19.71 -7.33
N TRP A 45 -7.09 -18.70 -6.51
CA TRP A 45 -7.53 -18.62 -5.12
C TRP A 45 -7.88 -17.20 -4.72
N ASN A 46 -8.93 -17.08 -3.93
CA ASN A 46 -9.33 -15.82 -3.29
C ASN A 46 -8.54 -15.66 -1.99
N ILE A 47 -7.83 -14.54 -1.86
CA ILE A 47 -7.17 -14.12 -0.61
C ILE A 47 -7.82 -12.86 -0.06
#